data_AF-A0A3M6QGN5-F1
#
_entry.id   AF-A0A3M6QGN5-F1
#
_cell.length_a   1.000
_cell.length_b   1.000
_cell.length_c   1.000
_cell.angle_alpha   90.00
_cell.angle_beta   90.00
_cell.angle_gamma   90.00
#
_symmetry.space_group_name_H-M   'P 1'
#
loop_
_entity.id
_entity.type
_entity.pdbx_description
1 polymer ?
#
loop_
_entity_poly.entity_id
_entity_poly.type
_entity_poly.pdbx_seq_one_letter_code
_entity_poly.pdbx_strand_id
1 'polypeptide(L)'
;MDITAQLRAGAACVHFPLELQRTSLWPRWGLEILLPFLAIFTLERWGLTWALTIAIAAAVPSVLLTRRLHRRQLANAPIRRPNARHPGWRVEFHPARLYPIGQPKMAIIQGLDAAWSLGCYPVGMDFRIELRHQDRGPVALLCTVLQDAADPQAAAALPPLTDALVDQLAARLGVRRSGGRLTPAANAQPGRSAQPPSPTITYTTAPCLRHLNRLTSRPGL
;
A
#
# COMPACT_ATOMS: atom_id res chain seq x y z
N MET A 1 9.69 8.69 -10.83
CA MET A 1 9.02 9.55 -9.83
C MET A 1 8.82 8.69 -8.60
N ASP A 2 9.41 9.03 -7.46
CA ASP A 2 9.32 8.21 -6.24
C ASP A 2 8.09 8.60 -5.41
N ILE A 3 7.05 7.78 -5.48
CA ILE A 3 5.76 8.03 -4.79
C ILE A 3 5.93 7.97 -3.27
N THR A 4 6.76 7.04 -2.78
CA THR A 4 6.99 6.89 -1.33
C THR A 4 7.74 8.09 -0.77
N ALA A 5 8.69 8.66 -1.54
CA ALA A 5 9.36 9.90 -1.17
C ALA A 5 8.40 11.08 -1.10
N GLN A 6 7.45 11.20 -2.04
CA GLN A 6 6.45 12.29 -2.03
C GLN A 6 5.49 12.18 -0.84
N LEU A 7 5.03 10.96 -0.52
CA LEU A 7 4.21 10.72 0.66
C LEU A 7 4.96 11.11 1.94
N ARG A 8 6.21 10.67 2.09
CA ARG A 8 7.07 10.98 3.25
C ARG A 8 7.45 12.46 3.33
N ALA A 9 7.59 13.14 2.19
CA ALA A 9 7.90 14.57 2.14
C ALA A 9 6.70 15.47 2.47
N GLY A 10 5.50 14.90 2.65
CA GLY A 10 4.31 15.68 2.98
C GLY A 10 3.70 16.39 1.78
N ALA A 11 3.94 15.93 0.54
CA ALA A 11 3.38 16.55 -0.66
C ALA A 11 1.85 16.72 -0.54
N ALA A 12 1.32 17.88 -0.92
CA ALA A 12 -0.12 18.19 -0.78
C ALA A 12 -1.00 17.29 -1.67
N CYS A 13 -0.44 16.82 -2.78
CA CYS A 13 -1.06 15.85 -3.67
C CYS A 13 -0.01 14.87 -4.23
N VAL A 14 -0.48 13.69 -4.63
CA VAL A 14 0.33 12.63 -5.25
C VAL A 14 -0.42 12.04 -6.43
N HIS A 15 0.31 11.72 -7.50
CA HIS A 15 -0.24 11.03 -8.66
C HIS A 15 0.04 9.54 -8.59
N PHE A 16 -1.01 8.72 -8.64
CA PHE A 16 -0.93 7.27 -8.74
C PHE A 16 -1.27 6.84 -10.16
N PRO A 17 -0.31 6.34 -10.96
CA PRO A 17 -0.63 5.69 -12.22
C PRO A 17 -1.41 4.40 -11.94
N LEU A 18 -2.25 3.96 -12.89
CA LEU A 18 -2.95 2.67 -12.77
C LEU A 18 -1.98 1.49 -12.64
N GLU A 19 -0.78 1.63 -13.21
CA GLU A 19 0.31 0.66 -13.11
C GLU A 19 1.55 1.32 -12.51
N LEU A 20 2.04 0.74 -11.42
CA LEU A 20 3.17 1.24 -10.65
C LEU A 20 4.32 0.24 -10.71
N GLN A 21 5.37 0.58 -11.44
CA GLN A 21 6.58 -0.24 -11.50
C GLN A 21 7.40 -0.11 -10.21
N ARG A 22 8.02 -1.20 -9.74
CA ARG A 22 8.89 -1.22 -8.56
C ARG A 22 9.98 -0.14 -8.56
N THR A 23 10.55 0.19 -9.72
CA THR A 23 11.60 1.23 -9.86
C THR A 23 11.13 2.62 -9.41
N SER A 24 9.82 2.85 -9.33
CA SER A 24 9.21 4.07 -8.81
C SER A 24 8.93 4.05 -7.29
N LEU A 25 9.16 2.93 -6.62
CA LEU A 25 9.04 2.78 -5.16
C LEU A 25 10.38 2.90 -4.43
N TRP A 26 11.49 2.94 -5.19
CA TRP A 26 12.83 3.06 -4.64
C TRP A 26 13.38 4.47 -4.86
N PRO A 27 13.92 5.08 -3.80
CA PRO A 27 14.80 6.20 -3.97
C PRO A 27 16.22 5.70 -4.36
N ARG A 28 16.82 6.35 -5.36
CA ARG A 28 18.12 6.03 -5.97
C ARG A 28 19.35 6.25 -5.04
N TRP A 29 19.28 5.89 -3.77
CA TRP A 29 20.35 6.18 -2.80
C TRP A 29 21.61 5.30 -2.98
N GLY A 30 21.49 4.13 -3.60
CA GLY A 30 22.56 3.13 -3.62
C GLY A 30 23.82 3.53 -4.38
N LEU A 31 23.71 4.41 -5.39
CA LEU A 31 24.84 4.78 -6.24
C LEU A 31 25.50 6.10 -5.81
N GLU A 32 24.72 7.07 -5.30
CA GLU A 32 25.25 8.36 -4.89
C GLU A 32 26.02 8.32 -3.56
N ILE A 33 25.74 7.34 -2.69
CA ILE A 33 26.46 7.15 -1.42
C ILE A 33 27.76 6.34 -1.62
N LEU A 34 27.82 5.47 -2.64
CA LEU A 34 28.96 4.58 -2.88
C LEU A 34 30.12 5.28 -3.60
N LEU A 35 29.83 6.27 -4.44
CA LEU A 35 30.82 7.10 -5.15
C LEU A 35 31.83 7.83 -4.23
N PRO A 36 31.42 8.49 -3.13
CA PRO A 36 32.39 9.11 -2.22
C PRO A 36 33.15 8.07 -1.37
N PHE A 37 32.58 6.90 -1.09
CA PHE A 37 33.28 5.85 -0.34
C PHE A 37 34.39 5.17 -1.15
N LEU A 38 34.21 5.02 -2.47
CA LEU A 38 35.23 4.45 -3.34
C LEU A 38 36.44 5.39 -3.55
N ALA A 39 36.23 6.71 -3.43
CA ALA A 39 37.30 7.71 -3.49
C ALA A 39 38.20 7.74 -2.23
N ILE A 40 37.81 7.07 -1.15
CA ILE A 40 38.54 7.05 0.13
C ILE A 40 39.67 5.99 0.14
N PHE A 41 39.67 5.05 -0.81
CA PHE A 41 40.55 3.88 -0.74
C PHE A 41 41.95 4.03 -1.37
N THR A 42 42.33 5.21 -1.87
CA THR A 42 43.68 5.42 -2.42
C THR A 42 44.43 6.56 -1.72
N LEU A 43 45.47 6.18 -0.96
CA LEU A 43 46.66 6.92 -0.47
C LEU A 43 46.74 7.45 0.99
N GLU A 44 48.00 7.52 1.44
CA GLU A 44 48.54 7.43 2.79
C GLU A 44 48.34 8.64 3.74
N ARG A 45 47.94 8.29 4.96
CA ARG A 45 48.54 8.59 6.28
C ARG A 45 48.98 10.04 6.61
N TRP A 46 48.23 10.60 7.56
CA TRP A 46 48.48 11.77 8.45
C TRP A 46 47.92 13.15 8.05
N GLY A 47 47.71 13.46 6.77
CA GLY A 47 46.90 14.63 6.35
C GLY A 47 45.38 14.37 6.35
N LEU A 48 45.00 13.09 6.35
CA LEU A 48 43.65 12.62 6.08
C LEU A 48 42.65 12.85 7.20
N THR A 49 43.02 12.80 8.49
CA THR A 49 42.04 12.99 9.57
C THR A 49 41.46 14.40 9.58
N TRP A 50 42.27 15.41 9.29
CA TRP A 50 41.83 16.80 9.15
C TRP A 50 41.06 17.04 7.85
N ALA A 51 41.56 16.53 6.72
CA ALA A 51 40.83 16.62 5.46
C ALA A 51 39.48 15.87 5.51
N LEU A 52 39.41 14.74 6.20
CA LEU A 52 38.22 13.89 6.34
C LEU A 52 37.22 14.48 7.35
N THR A 53 37.67 15.12 8.43
CA THR A 53 36.77 15.89 9.30
C THR A 53 36.20 17.11 8.59
N ILE A 54 37.00 17.86 7.82
CA ILE A 54 36.50 18.99 7.01
C ILE A 54 35.57 18.49 5.90
N ALA A 55 35.91 17.40 5.22
CA ALA A 55 35.07 16.82 4.17
C ALA A 55 33.74 16.29 4.73
N ILE A 56 33.74 15.60 5.88
CA ILE A 56 32.51 15.17 6.55
C ILE A 56 31.71 16.38 7.04
N ALA A 57 32.37 17.37 7.66
CA ALA A 57 31.74 18.58 8.15
C ALA A 57 31.16 19.45 7.02
N ALA A 58 31.68 19.38 5.79
CA ALA A 58 31.13 20.05 4.62
C ALA A 58 30.08 19.20 3.88
N ALA A 59 30.29 17.88 3.80
CA ALA A 59 29.40 16.95 3.10
C ALA A 59 28.09 16.73 3.86
N VAL A 60 28.12 16.63 5.20
CA VAL A 60 26.90 16.43 6.01
C VAL A 60 25.90 17.58 5.84
N PRO A 61 26.26 18.87 6.05
CA PRO A 61 25.34 19.97 5.82
C PRO A 61 24.96 20.11 4.35
N SER A 62 25.85 19.82 3.41
CA SER A 62 25.52 19.80 1.98
C SER A 62 24.46 18.74 1.65
N VAL A 63 24.62 17.51 2.15
CA VAL A 63 23.64 16.41 2.00
C VAL A 63 22.33 16.74 2.71
N LEU A 64 22.37 17.36 3.89
CA LEU A 64 21.16 17.79 4.59
C LEU A 64 20.46 18.94 3.85
N LEU A 65 21.21 19.87 3.27
CA LEU A 65 20.68 20.98 2.48
C LEU A 65 20.09 20.46 1.17
N THR A 66 20.78 19.60 0.44
CA THR A 66 20.23 18.96 -0.76
C THR A 66 19.01 18.12 -0.43
N ARG A 67 18.99 17.39 0.69
CA ARG A 67 17.78 16.70 1.16
C ARG A 67 16.63 17.66 1.47
N ARG A 68 16.89 18.78 2.15
CA ARG A 68 15.86 19.79 2.46
C ARG A 68 15.34 20.46 1.20
N LEU A 69 16.23 20.84 0.28
CA LEU A 69 15.88 21.42 -1.01
C LEU A 69 15.13 20.43 -1.88
N HIS A 70 15.56 19.17 -1.93
CA HIS A 70 14.87 18.11 -2.67
C HIS A 70 13.49 17.81 -2.07
N ARG A 71 13.35 17.78 -0.74
CA ARG A 71 12.03 17.68 -0.09
C ARG A 71 11.12 18.87 -0.44
N ARG A 72 11.66 20.09 -0.42
CA ARG A 72 10.93 21.30 -0.84
C ARG A 72 10.57 21.25 -2.32
N GLN A 73 11.47 20.79 -3.18
CA GLN A 73 11.23 20.61 -4.60
C GLN A 73 10.18 19.53 -4.85
N LEU A 74 10.14 18.43 -4.09
CA LEU A 74 9.09 17.42 -4.20
C LEU A 74 7.74 17.93 -3.67
N ALA A 75 7.74 18.74 -2.61
CA ALA A 75 6.54 19.38 -2.08
C ALA A 75 5.98 20.46 -3.02
N ASN A 76 6.85 21.17 -3.74
CA ASN A 76 6.52 22.28 -4.64
C ASN A 76 6.65 21.91 -6.13
N ALA A 77 6.90 20.63 -6.46
CA ALA A 77 7.10 20.22 -7.84
C ALA A 77 5.84 20.58 -8.62
N PRO A 78 5.93 21.41 -9.67
CA PRO A 78 4.78 21.68 -10.50
C PRO A 78 4.27 20.33 -11.01
N ILE A 79 3.06 20.00 -10.60
CA ILE A 79 2.38 18.76 -10.95
C ILE A 79 2.44 18.67 -12.47
N ARG A 80 3.26 17.76 -13.00
CA ARG A 80 3.32 17.51 -14.44
C ARG A 80 1.89 17.15 -14.83
N ARG A 81 1.22 18.03 -15.60
CA ARG A 81 -0.22 17.92 -15.84
C ARG A 81 -0.51 16.49 -16.30
N PRO A 82 -1.30 15.72 -15.53
CA PRO A 82 -1.58 14.36 -15.90
C PRO A 82 -2.32 14.36 -17.22
N ASN A 83 -1.72 13.75 -18.23
CA ASN A 83 -2.27 13.74 -19.57
C ASN A 83 -3.16 12.49 -19.72
N ALA A 84 -4.26 12.57 -20.47
CA ALA A 84 -5.22 11.46 -20.62
C ALA A 84 -4.59 10.15 -21.12
N ARG A 85 -3.37 10.22 -21.69
CA ARG A 85 -2.55 9.08 -22.13
C ARG A 85 -2.02 8.19 -20.99
N HIS A 86 -1.99 8.69 -19.75
CA HIS A 86 -1.53 7.94 -18.58
C HIS A 86 -2.64 7.91 -17.53
N PRO A 87 -3.58 6.95 -17.63
CA PRO A 87 -4.69 6.87 -16.70
C PRO A 87 -4.23 6.57 -15.27
N GLY A 88 -4.97 7.09 -14.30
CA GLY A 88 -4.60 6.98 -12.89
C GLY A 88 -5.49 7.83 -11.99
N TRP A 89 -4.93 8.20 -10.84
CA TRP A 89 -5.57 8.97 -9.80
C TRP A 89 -4.68 10.10 -9.30
N ARG A 90 -5.24 11.29 -9.14
CA ARG A 90 -4.63 12.34 -8.33
C ARG A 90 -5.26 12.28 -6.95
N VAL A 91 -4.43 12.04 -5.95
CA VAL A 91 -4.82 12.00 -4.55
C VAL A 91 -4.40 13.32 -3.91
N GLU A 92 -5.38 14.12 -3.50
CA GLU A 92 -5.19 15.33 -2.68
C GLU A 92 -5.46 14.98 -1.23
N PHE A 93 -4.58 15.38 -0.30
CA PHE A 93 -4.69 14.98 1.11
C PHE A 93 -5.47 16.01 1.95
N HIS A 94 -5.54 17.26 1.52
CA HIS A 94 -6.27 18.33 2.19
C HIS A 94 -6.93 19.24 1.14
N PRO A 95 -8.27 19.17 0.96
CA PRO A 95 -9.21 18.20 1.53
C PRO A 95 -9.02 16.80 0.89
N ALA A 96 -9.14 15.71 1.67
CA ALA A 96 -8.96 14.34 1.19
C ALA A 96 -9.87 14.01 -0.01
N ARG A 97 -9.31 14.00 -1.22
CA ARG A 97 -10.03 13.89 -2.50
C ARG A 97 -9.25 13.08 -3.52
N LEU A 98 -9.97 12.30 -4.31
CA LEU A 98 -9.41 11.51 -5.41
C LEU A 98 -10.04 11.94 -6.73
N TYR A 99 -9.19 12.40 -7.64
CA TYR A 99 -9.58 12.82 -8.98
C TYR A 99 -9.15 11.74 -9.97
N PRO A 100 -10.09 11.18 -10.74
CA PRO A 100 -9.75 10.27 -11.82
C PRO A 100 -9.04 11.03 -12.94
N ILE A 101 -7.96 10.45 -13.44
CA ILE A 101 -7.17 10.95 -14.56
C ILE A 101 -7.30 9.97 -15.71
N GLY A 102 -7.67 10.46 -16.90
CA GLY A 102 -7.83 9.61 -18.08
C GLY A 102 -8.94 8.54 -17.93
N GLN A 103 -9.82 8.68 -16.94
CA GLN A 103 -10.90 7.74 -16.62
C GLN A 103 -12.26 8.46 -16.64
N PRO A 104 -12.84 8.71 -17.84
CA PRO A 104 -13.98 9.62 -18.01
C PRO A 104 -15.30 9.12 -17.39
N LYS A 105 -15.41 7.82 -17.11
CA LYS A 105 -16.60 7.21 -16.49
C LYS A 105 -16.58 7.28 -14.96
N MET A 106 -15.49 7.73 -14.36
CA MET A 106 -15.31 7.71 -12.92
C MET A 106 -15.51 9.10 -12.34
N ALA A 107 -16.25 9.18 -11.23
CA ALA A 107 -16.52 10.43 -10.54
C ALA A 107 -15.37 10.79 -9.58
N ILE A 108 -15.27 12.08 -9.26
CA ILE A 108 -14.38 12.56 -8.20
C ILE A 108 -14.90 12.01 -6.87
N ILE A 109 -14.03 11.37 -6.11
CA ILE A 109 -14.36 10.86 -4.77
C ILE A 109 -13.91 11.91 -3.75
N GLN A 110 -14.83 12.38 -2.92
CA GLN A 110 -14.58 13.42 -1.91
C GLN A 110 -15.16 12.98 -0.58
N GLY A 111 -14.71 13.62 0.51
CA GLY A 111 -15.25 13.34 1.85
C GLY A 111 -14.85 11.95 2.34
N LEU A 112 -13.58 11.59 2.18
CA LEU A 112 -13.05 10.37 2.78
C LEU A 112 -13.06 10.51 4.30
N ASP A 113 -13.85 9.67 4.95
CA ASP A 113 -14.01 9.60 6.40
C ASP A 113 -13.73 8.18 6.92
N ALA A 114 -14.16 7.91 8.16
CA ALA A 114 -13.97 6.61 8.81
C ALA A 114 -14.67 5.43 8.10
N ALA A 115 -15.67 5.66 7.24
CA ALA A 115 -16.35 4.61 6.47
C ALA A 115 -15.51 4.11 5.28
N TRP A 116 -14.49 4.87 4.89
CA TRP A 116 -13.58 4.53 3.82
C TRP A 116 -12.36 3.77 4.33
N SER A 117 -11.82 2.91 3.47
CA SER A 117 -10.62 2.15 3.77
C SER A 117 -9.81 1.82 2.53
N LEU A 118 -8.51 1.60 2.70
CA LEU A 118 -7.64 1.11 1.65
C LEU A 118 -7.44 -0.40 1.77
N GLY A 119 -7.73 -1.12 0.71
CA GLY A 119 -7.45 -2.55 0.58
C GLY A 119 -6.19 -2.78 -0.24
N CYS A 120 -5.47 -3.86 0.10
CA CYS A 120 -4.36 -4.35 -0.71
C CYS A 120 -4.43 -5.88 -0.80
N TYR A 121 -4.34 -6.42 -2.01
CA TYR A 121 -4.43 -7.87 -2.23
C TYR A 121 -3.56 -8.32 -3.42
N PRO A 122 -3.05 -9.55 -3.40
CA PRO A 122 -2.29 -10.12 -4.52
C PRO A 122 -3.21 -10.51 -5.69
N VAL A 123 -2.74 -10.31 -6.91
CA VAL A 123 -3.35 -10.79 -8.17
C VAL A 123 -2.25 -11.37 -9.05
N GLY A 124 -2.15 -12.70 -9.07
CA GLY A 124 -1.00 -13.38 -9.70
C GLY A 124 0.28 -13.00 -8.96
N MET A 125 1.23 -12.39 -9.69
CA MET A 125 2.47 -11.86 -9.12
C MET A 125 2.39 -10.38 -8.70
N ASP A 126 1.31 -9.69 -9.07
CA ASP A 126 1.17 -8.25 -8.81
C ASP A 126 0.34 -7.99 -7.56
N PHE A 127 0.34 -6.74 -7.08
CA PHE A 127 -0.48 -6.30 -5.95
C PHE A 127 -1.42 -5.17 -6.37
N ARG A 128 -2.70 -5.29 -6.02
CA ARG A 128 -3.69 -4.24 -6.29
C ARG A 128 -4.00 -3.47 -5.03
N ILE A 129 -3.99 -2.15 -5.15
CA ILE A 129 -4.40 -1.21 -4.10
C ILE A 129 -5.74 -0.61 -4.50
N GLU A 130 -6.75 -0.78 -3.68
CA GLU A 130 -8.11 -0.30 -3.92
C GLU A 130 -8.64 0.54 -2.77
N LEU A 131 -9.53 1.47 -3.11
CA LEU A 131 -10.33 2.21 -2.16
C LEU A 131 -11.68 1.50 -1.99
N ARG A 132 -12.05 1.26 -0.73
CA ARG A 132 -13.25 0.53 -0.34
C ARG A 132 -14.10 1.39 0.58
N HIS A 133 -15.41 1.30 0.41
CA HIS A 133 -16.40 1.86 1.32
C HIS A 133 -17.02 0.74 2.13
N GLN A 134 -17.33 0.98 3.39
CA GLN A 134 -17.92 -0.02 4.29
C GLN A 134 -19.15 -0.70 3.70
N ASP A 135 -20.10 0.07 3.16
CA ASP A 135 -21.37 -0.48 2.66
C ASP A 135 -21.36 -0.85 1.17
N ARG A 136 -20.47 -0.23 0.37
CA ARG A 136 -20.43 -0.41 -1.09
C ARG A 136 -19.35 -1.41 -1.53
N GLY A 137 -18.47 -1.82 -0.61
CA GLY A 137 -17.32 -2.65 -0.94
C GLY A 137 -16.28 -1.87 -1.77
N PRO A 138 -15.59 -2.51 -2.73
CA PRO A 138 -14.56 -1.86 -3.55
C PRO A 138 -15.18 -0.80 -4.47
N VAL A 139 -14.72 0.44 -4.35
CA VAL A 139 -15.23 1.59 -5.12
C VAL A 139 -14.29 1.97 -6.26
N ALA A 140 -12.98 1.84 -6.05
CA ALA A 140 -11.98 2.31 -7.00
C ALA A 140 -10.68 1.51 -6.91
N LEU A 141 -10.13 1.07 -8.05
CA LEU A 141 -8.76 0.58 -8.14
C LEU A 141 -7.81 1.77 -8.26
N LEU A 142 -6.93 1.97 -7.27
CA LEU A 142 -6.01 3.12 -7.24
C LEU A 142 -4.77 2.86 -8.08
N CYS A 143 -4.15 1.70 -7.91
CA CYS A 143 -3.02 1.27 -8.71
C CYS A 143 -2.78 -0.24 -8.58
N THR A 144 -2.09 -0.78 -9.56
CA THR A 144 -1.51 -2.13 -9.57
C THR A 144 -0.01 -1.98 -9.47
N VAL A 145 0.59 -2.51 -8.41
CA VAL A 145 2.03 -2.57 -8.22
C VAL A 145 2.54 -3.80 -8.96
N LEU A 146 3.29 -3.56 -10.04
CA LEU A 146 3.80 -4.60 -10.92
C LEU A 146 5.07 -5.22 -10.35
N GLN A 147 5.11 -6.54 -10.30
CA GLN A 147 6.31 -7.29 -9.97
C GLN A 147 7.18 -7.49 -11.20
N ASP A 148 8.47 -7.22 -11.05
CA ASP A 148 9.45 -7.59 -12.08
C ASP A 148 9.76 -9.08 -11.97
N ALA A 149 9.37 -9.86 -12.98
CA ALA A 149 9.56 -11.30 -13.01
C ALA A 149 11.05 -11.70 -13.13
N ALA A 150 11.93 -10.78 -13.54
CA ALA A 150 13.34 -11.08 -13.80
C ALA A 150 14.22 -11.06 -12.54
N ASP A 151 13.75 -10.52 -11.41
CA ASP A 151 14.54 -10.37 -10.19
C ASP A 151 13.85 -11.06 -8.98
N PRO A 152 14.31 -12.25 -8.54
CA PRO A 152 13.74 -12.96 -7.40
C PRO A 152 13.91 -12.22 -6.07
N GLN A 153 15.00 -11.45 -5.92
CA GLN A 153 15.20 -10.61 -4.74
C GLN A 153 14.25 -9.41 -4.76
N ALA A 154 13.89 -8.93 -5.96
CA ALA A 154 12.82 -7.94 -6.13
C ALA A 154 11.48 -8.42 -5.61
N ALA A 155 11.13 -9.64 -5.98
CA ALA A 155 9.87 -10.28 -5.63
C ALA A 155 9.69 -10.34 -4.11
N ALA A 156 10.73 -10.73 -3.37
CA ALA A 156 10.66 -10.85 -1.91
C ALA A 156 10.50 -9.50 -1.19
N ALA A 157 11.06 -8.42 -1.75
CA ALA A 157 10.98 -7.08 -1.17
C ALA A 157 9.67 -6.33 -1.50
N LEU A 158 8.91 -6.77 -2.52
CA LEU A 158 7.73 -6.06 -2.99
C LEU A 158 6.54 -6.04 -2.00
N PRO A 159 6.20 -7.15 -1.32
CA PRO A 159 5.12 -7.17 -0.32
C PRO A 159 5.30 -6.15 0.82
N PRO A 160 6.43 -6.10 1.55
CA PRO A 160 6.59 -5.14 2.64
C PRO A 160 6.64 -3.69 2.15
N LEU A 161 7.15 -3.44 0.94
CA LEU A 161 7.14 -2.10 0.33
C LEU A 161 5.74 -1.63 -0.01
N THR A 162 4.92 -2.53 -0.57
CA THR A 162 3.53 -2.25 -0.90
C THR A 162 2.72 -2.00 0.37
N ASP A 163 2.96 -2.78 1.43
CA ASP A 163 2.35 -2.56 2.74
C ASP A 163 2.69 -1.19 3.34
N ALA A 164 3.96 -0.78 3.26
CA ALA A 164 4.39 0.53 3.75
C ALA A 164 3.77 1.67 2.93
N LEU A 165 3.63 1.50 1.62
CA LEU A 165 2.95 2.46 0.75
C LEU A 165 1.48 2.64 1.15
N VAL A 166 0.76 1.53 1.36
CA VAL A 166 -0.66 1.54 1.76
C VAL A 166 -0.84 2.18 3.13
N ASP A 167 0.02 1.86 4.10
CA ASP A 167 -0.05 2.46 5.44
C ASP A 167 0.18 3.97 5.41
N GLN A 168 1.18 4.43 4.65
CA GLN A 168 1.44 5.87 4.49
C GLN A 168 0.27 6.57 3.79
N LEU A 169 -0.28 5.96 2.75
CA LEU A 169 -1.41 6.51 2.03
C LEU A 169 -2.66 6.59 2.94
N ALA A 170 -2.96 5.53 3.69
CA ALA A 170 -4.07 5.47 4.64
C ALA A 170 -3.94 6.55 5.72
N ALA A 171 -2.77 6.64 6.34
CA ALA A 171 -2.49 7.63 7.38
C ALA A 171 -2.65 9.06 6.87
N ARG A 172 -2.17 9.35 5.65
CA ARG A 172 -2.28 10.70 5.07
C ARG A 172 -3.68 11.05 4.59
N LEU A 173 -4.46 10.07 4.15
CA LEU A 173 -5.86 10.26 3.78
C LEU A 173 -6.80 10.28 4.99
N GLY A 174 -6.33 9.88 6.17
CA GLY A 174 -7.17 9.78 7.37
C GLY A 174 -8.18 8.61 7.31
N VAL A 175 -7.90 7.58 6.51
CA VAL A 175 -8.75 6.40 6.34
C VAL A 175 -8.12 5.18 6.98
N ARG A 176 -8.93 4.16 7.31
CA ARG A 176 -8.41 2.89 7.84
C ARG A 176 -7.78 2.03 6.74
N ARG A 177 -6.88 1.13 7.12
CA ARG A 177 -6.48 0.02 6.26
C ARG A 177 -7.48 -1.12 6.41
N SER A 178 -7.78 -1.81 5.32
CA SER A 178 -8.58 -3.03 5.27
C SER A 178 -7.75 -4.19 4.71
N GLY A 179 -8.01 -5.40 5.19
CA GLY A 179 -7.28 -6.61 4.79
C GLY A 179 -6.00 -6.86 5.58
N GLY A 180 -5.47 -8.08 5.43
CA GLY A 180 -4.24 -8.54 6.09
C GLY A 180 -2.97 -7.90 5.52
N ARG A 181 -1.84 -8.15 6.19
CA ARG A 181 -0.50 -7.83 5.66
C ARG A 181 -0.16 -8.77 4.51
N LEU A 182 0.56 -8.25 3.52
CA LEU A 182 1.00 -9.08 2.41
C LEU A 182 2.13 -9.99 2.91
N THR A 183 1.96 -11.30 2.80
CA THR A 183 3.00 -12.26 3.16
C THR A 183 4.02 -12.37 2.03
N PRO A 184 5.33 -12.41 2.34
CA PRO A 184 6.34 -12.78 1.35
C PRO A 184 6.02 -14.17 0.79
N ALA A 185 6.24 -14.37 -0.51
CA ALA A 185 5.93 -15.62 -1.21
C ALA A 185 6.55 -16.88 -0.55
N ALA A 186 7.60 -16.74 0.27
CA ALA A 186 8.17 -17.82 1.07
C ALA A 186 7.22 -18.40 2.14
N ASN A 187 6.14 -17.70 2.49
CA ASN A 187 5.10 -18.13 3.44
C ASN A 187 3.69 -18.15 2.82
N ALA A 188 3.59 -18.11 1.49
CA ALA A 188 2.30 -18.31 0.81
C ALA A 188 1.92 -19.78 0.92
N GLN A 189 1.39 -20.20 2.07
CA GLN A 189 0.67 -21.47 2.18
C GLN A 189 -0.51 -21.41 1.19
N PRO A 190 -0.55 -22.29 0.18
CA PRO A 190 -1.71 -22.39 -0.68
C PRO A 190 -2.82 -23.06 0.13
N GLY A 191 -3.93 -22.34 0.32
CA GLY A 191 -5.16 -22.93 0.83
C GLY A 191 -5.51 -22.56 2.27
N ARG A 192 -6.25 -21.46 2.41
CA ARG A 192 -7.46 -21.41 3.24
C ARG A 192 -8.33 -20.28 2.74
N SER A 193 -9.17 -20.62 1.76
CA SER A 193 -10.48 -20.00 1.63
C SER A 193 -11.10 -19.87 3.02
N ALA A 194 -11.22 -18.63 3.49
CA ALA A 194 -11.96 -18.30 4.70
C ALA A 194 -13.44 -18.59 4.42
N GLN A 195 -13.81 -19.86 4.58
CA GLN A 195 -15.19 -20.27 4.76
C GLN A 195 -15.61 -19.74 6.14
N PRO A 196 -16.69 -18.92 6.25
CA PRO A 196 -17.20 -18.55 7.55
C PRO A 196 -17.63 -19.83 8.28
N PRO A 197 -17.45 -19.93 9.61
CA PRO A 197 -17.89 -21.10 10.34
C PRO A 197 -19.41 -21.23 10.20
N SER A 198 -19.84 -22.29 9.51
CA SER A 198 -21.22 -22.76 9.60
C SER A 198 -21.54 -23.00 11.08
N PRO A 199 -22.66 -22.49 11.61
CA PRO A 199 -23.06 -22.82 12.96
C PRO A 199 -23.34 -24.33 13.02
N THR A 200 -22.53 -25.05 13.79
CA THR A 200 -22.79 -26.43 14.19
C THR A 200 -24.07 -26.44 15.01
N ILE A 201 -25.20 -26.70 14.35
CA ILE A 201 -26.44 -27.07 15.05
C ILE A 201 -26.24 -28.51 15.52
N THR A 202 -25.92 -28.65 16.81
CA THR A 202 -25.91 -29.93 17.50
C THR A 202 -27.34 -30.45 17.56
N TYR A 203 -27.72 -31.34 16.65
CA TYR A 203 -28.92 -32.15 16.81
C TYR A 203 -28.61 -33.27 17.81
N THR A 204 -28.90 -33.00 19.09
CA THR A 204 -29.01 -34.05 20.10
C THR A 204 -30.30 -34.82 19.82
N THR A 205 -30.17 -35.95 19.13
CA THR A 205 -31.22 -36.96 18.99
C THR A 205 -31.48 -37.62 20.34
N ALA A 206 -32.58 -37.26 20.99
CA ALA A 206 -33.17 -38.06 22.07
C ALA A 206 -34.04 -39.16 21.45
N PRO A 207 -33.93 -40.43 21.89
CA PRO A 207 -34.78 -41.51 21.39
C PRO A 207 -36.11 -41.48 22.15
N CYS A 208 -37.19 -41.04 21.50
CA CYS A 208 -38.53 -41.17 22.07
C CYS A 208 -39.12 -42.54 21.70
N LEU A 209 -39.08 -43.43 22.68
CA LEU A 209 -39.72 -44.74 22.70
C LEU A 209 -41.22 -44.65 22.41
N ARG A 210 -41.68 -45.59 21.57
CA ARG A 210 -43.09 -45.98 21.42
C ARG A 210 -43.70 -46.30 22.79
N HIS A 211 -44.89 -45.79 23.07
CA HIS A 211 -45.92 -46.61 23.71
C HIS A 211 -47.34 -46.14 23.40
N LEU A 212 -48.16 -47.12 22.97
CA LEU A 212 -49.61 -47.07 22.78
C LEU A 212 -50.36 -46.74 24.08
N ASN A 213 -51.49 -46.00 23.96
CA ASN A 213 -52.82 -46.35 24.51
C ASN A 213 -53.84 -45.25 24.14
N ARG A 214 -54.90 -45.55 23.36
CA ARG A 214 -56.24 -46.05 23.75
C ARG A 214 -57.14 -45.02 24.44
N LEU A 215 -58.31 -44.79 23.81
CA LEU A 215 -59.65 -44.46 24.38
C LEU A 215 -59.79 -43.01 24.93
N THR A 216 -60.86 -42.23 24.78
CA THR A 216 -62.29 -42.47 24.52
C THR A 216 -63.04 -41.13 24.35
N SER A 217 -64.14 -41.13 23.58
CA SER A 217 -65.36 -40.29 23.74
C SER A 217 -65.24 -38.78 23.45
N ARG A 218 -66.20 -38.05 22.84
CA ARG A 218 -67.66 -38.18 22.71
C ARG A 218 -68.14 -37.32 21.50
N PRO A 219 -69.39 -37.48 21.03
CA PRO A 219 -69.96 -36.78 19.87
C PRO A 219 -70.75 -35.53 20.27
N GLY A 220 -70.99 -34.63 19.30
CA GLY A 220 -71.92 -33.53 19.43
C GLY A 220 -72.11 -32.82 18.10
N LEU A 221 -73.11 -33.28 17.33
CA LEU A 221 -74.08 -32.51 16.53
C LEU A 221 -75.01 -33.48 15.80
#